data_AF-A0ABD2P933-F1
#
_entry.id   AF-A0ABD2P933-F1
#
_cell.length_a   1.000
_cell.length_b   1.000
_cell.length_c   1.000
_cell.angle_alpha   90.00
_cell.angle_beta   90.00
_cell.angle_gamma   90.00
#
_symmetry.space_group_name_H-M   'P 1'
#
loop_
_entity.id
_entity.type
_entity.pdbx_description
1 polymer ?
#
loop_
_entity_poly.entity_id
_entity_poly.type
_entity_poly.pdbx_seq_one_letter_code
_entity_poly.pdbx_strand_id
1 'polypeptide(L)'
;MPPKKRPNLTTRKGSRRNMHKLLADNHTQSCQVTSSLAVQPLTIVRGSWHQGAARYEFFSSNRQCTANAAVALAYNTVFRCSDWSSRTVDSLLDFGDRLYRKSDSTRRASGYTGNSPYLMVSGVFQIS
;
A
#
# COMPACT_ATOMS: atom_id res chain seq x y z
N MET A 1 -31.75 -27.94 -63.98
CA MET A 1 -32.47 -28.32 -62.74
C MET A 1 -32.17 -27.28 -61.65
N PRO A 2 -33.12 -27.06 -60.71
CA PRO A 2 -33.75 -25.75 -60.45
C PRO A 2 -33.16 -24.95 -59.27
N PRO A 3 -33.51 -23.66 -59.12
CA PRO A 3 -33.13 -22.82 -57.98
C PRO A 3 -33.72 -23.38 -56.67
N LYS A 4 -32.87 -23.65 -55.68
CA LYS A 4 -33.34 -24.07 -54.36
C LYS A 4 -33.70 -22.86 -53.50
N LYS A 5 -35.03 -22.74 -53.34
CA LYS A 5 -35.86 -21.87 -52.50
C LYS A 5 -35.20 -21.40 -51.18
N ARG A 6 -35.35 -20.10 -50.88
CA ARG A 6 -35.27 -19.59 -49.49
C ARG A 6 -36.45 -20.13 -48.67
N PRO A 7 -36.24 -20.50 -47.39
CA PRO A 7 -37.31 -20.53 -46.42
C PRO A 7 -37.06 -19.60 -45.22
N ASN A 8 -38.02 -18.68 -45.09
CA ASN A 8 -38.63 -18.09 -43.89
C ASN A 8 -37.80 -17.63 -42.69
N LEU A 9 -37.85 -16.30 -42.53
CA LEU A 9 -37.87 -15.57 -41.27
C LEU A 9 -38.84 -16.23 -40.28
N THR A 10 -38.30 -16.94 -39.29
CA THR A 10 -39.06 -17.27 -38.08
C THR A 10 -38.73 -16.23 -37.02
N THR A 11 -39.75 -15.48 -36.65
CA THR A 11 -39.81 -14.54 -35.53
C THR A 11 -39.42 -15.24 -34.24
N ARG A 12 -38.16 -15.12 -33.83
CA ARG A 12 -37.77 -15.54 -32.47
C ARG A 12 -38.24 -14.45 -31.50
N LYS A 13 -39.47 -14.63 -31.00
CA LYS A 13 -40.04 -13.88 -29.87
C LYS A 13 -38.97 -13.73 -28.80
N GLY A 14 -38.57 -12.49 -28.55
CA GLY A 14 -37.74 -12.13 -27.40
C GLY A 14 -38.49 -12.50 -26.13
N SER A 15 -38.19 -13.67 -25.59
CA SER A 15 -38.61 -14.05 -24.25
C SER A 15 -37.76 -13.21 -23.29
N ARG A 16 -38.37 -12.11 -22.81
CA ARG A 16 -37.89 -11.32 -21.69
C ARG A 16 -37.61 -12.29 -20.54
N ARG A 17 -36.35 -12.69 -20.39
CA ARG A 17 -35.90 -13.41 -19.21
C ARG A 17 -36.14 -12.47 -18.03
N ASN A 18 -37.10 -12.83 -17.18
CA ASN A 18 -37.41 -12.14 -15.94
C ASN A 18 -36.12 -11.93 -15.13
N MET A 19 -35.71 -10.67 -15.00
CA MET A 19 -34.53 -10.23 -14.25
C MET A 19 -34.53 -10.74 -12.80
N HIS A 20 -35.72 -11.06 -12.27
CA HIS A 20 -35.91 -11.61 -10.93
C HIS A 20 -35.32 -13.02 -10.73
N LYS A 21 -35.05 -13.77 -11.81
CA LYS A 21 -34.41 -15.10 -11.71
C LYS A 21 -32.87 -15.04 -11.82
N LEU A 22 -32.31 -13.97 -12.40
CA LEU A 22 -30.85 -13.76 -12.44
C LEU A 22 -30.28 -13.21 -11.12
N LEU A 23 -31.14 -12.67 -10.26
CA LEU A 23 -30.77 -12.17 -8.92
C LEU A 23 -30.70 -13.29 -7.87
N ALA A 24 -31.42 -14.40 -8.08
CA ALA A 24 -31.41 -15.52 -7.15
C ALA A 24 -30.15 -16.40 -7.26
N ASP A 25 -29.57 -16.49 -8.45
CA ASP A 25 -28.45 -17.41 -8.72
C ASP A 25 -27.06 -16.79 -8.45
N ASN A 26 -26.97 -15.47 -8.18
CA ASN A 26 -25.71 -14.78 -7.86
C ASN A 26 -25.52 -14.51 -6.35
N HIS A 27 -26.51 -14.81 -5.51
CA HIS A 27 -26.45 -14.50 -4.07
C HIS A 27 -25.88 -15.62 -3.19
N THR A 28 -25.34 -16.68 -3.79
CA THR A 28 -24.66 -17.76 -3.04
C THR A 28 -23.40 -18.24 -3.76
N GLN A 29 -22.57 -17.31 -4.24
CA GLN A 29 -21.13 -17.52 -4.18
C GLN A 29 -20.61 -16.79 -2.95
N SER A 30 -20.98 -17.34 -1.77
CA SER A 30 -20.18 -17.13 -0.57
C SER A 30 -18.81 -17.69 -0.88
N CYS A 31 -17.88 -16.83 -1.29
CA CYS A 31 -16.48 -17.14 -1.25
C CYS A 31 -16.20 -17.69 0.16
N GLN A 32 -15.94 -18.99 0.24
CA GLN A 32 -15.39 -19.59 1.44
C GLN A 32 -13.99 -18.99 1.56
N VAL A 33 -13.89 -17.84 2.23
CA VAL A 33 -12.61 -17.33 2.70
C VAL A 33 -12.10 -18.44 3.60
N THR A 34 -11.13 -19.19 3.10
CA THR A 34 -10.49 -20.28 3.84
C THR A 34 -10.07 -19.71 5.18
N SER A 35 -10.78 -20.16 6.21
CA SER A 35 -10.60 -19.83 7.62
C SER A 35 -9.33 -20.49 8.16
N SER A 36 -8.19 -20.31 7.48
CA SER A 36 -6.89 -20.81 7.90
C SER A 36 -5.89 -19.69 8.20
N LEU A 37 -6.26 -18.43 7.98
CA LEU A 37 -5.52 -17.32 8.57
C LEU A 37 -5.87 -17.30 10.06
N ALA A 38 -5.03 -17.95 10.86
CA ALA A 38 -4.96 -17.68 12.29
C ALA A 38 -5.07 -16.15 12.48
N VAL A 39 -6.07 -15.72 13.25
CA VAL A 39 -6.17 -14.32 13.66
C VAL A 39 -4.87 -14.01 14.39
N GLN A 40 -3.92 -13.38 13.69
CA GLN A 40 -2.71 -12.89 14.31
C GLN A 40 -3.18 -11.90 15.38
N PRO A 41 -2.87 -12.14 16.66
CA PRO A 41 -3.30 -11.23 17.71
C PRO A 41 -2.79 -9.83 17.37
N LEU A 42 -3.67 -8.83 17.49
CA LEU A 42 -3.32 -7.42 17.34
C LEU A 42 -2.24 -7.07 18.36
N THR A 43 -0.99 -7.11 17.92
CA THR A 43 0.19 -6.88 18.75
C THR A 43 0.75 -5.51 18.39
N ILE A 44 0.87 -4.64 19.40
CA ILE A 44 1.43 -3.30 19.23
C ILE A 44 2.84 -3.28 19.81
N VAL A 45 3.84 -3.12 18.95
CA VAL A 45 5.22 -2.87 19.35
C VAL A 45 5.48 -1.38 19.32
N ARG A 46 5.99 -0.82 20.43
CA ARG A 46 6.35 0.60 20.54
C ARG A 46 7.85 0.74 20.73
N GLY A 47 8.44 1.74 20.07
CA GLY A 47 9.81 2.18 20.35
C GLY A 47 9.90 2.83 21.73
N SER A 48 11.12 3.00 22.21
CA SER A 48 11.42 3.74 23.43
C SER A 48 11.26 5.25 23.24
N TRP A 49 11.32 5.72 21.99
CA TRP A 49 11.10 7.12 21.62
C TRP A 49 10.29 7.25 20.31
N HIS A 50 9.97 8.50 19.96
CA HIS A 50 9.21 8.85 18.76
C HIS A 50 10.02 9.76 17.82
N GLN A 51 9.57 9.94 16.58
CA GLN A 51 10.23 10.78 15.55
C GLN A 51 10.49 12.23 15.96
N GLY A 52 9.72 12.77 16.90
CA GLY A 52 9.91 14.11 17.48
C GLY A 52 10.85 14.20 18.69
N ALA A 53 11.54 13.12 19.05
CA ALA A 53 12.35 13.08 20.27
C ALA A 53 13.53 14.06 20.17
N ALA A 54 13.94 14.64 21.30
CA ALA A 54 15.00 15.65 21.37
C ALA A 54 16.38 15.18 20.87
N ARG A 55 16.57 13.87 20.70
CA ARG A 55 17.76 13.27 20.09
C ARG A 55 17.90 13.55 18.59
N TYR A 56 16.80 13.86 17.91
CA TYR A 56 16.80 14.20 16.50
C TYR A 56 16.98 15.70 16.34
N GLU A 57 17.74 16.09 15.31
CA GLU A 57 18.04 17.50 15.05
C GLU A 57 16.75 18.27 14.74
N PHE A 58 16.65 19.53 15.15
CA PHE A 58 15.44 20.33 15.00
C PHE A 58 14.93 20.41 13.55
N PHE A 59 15.84 20.34 12.57
CA PHE A 59 15.49 20.43 11.15
C PHE A 59 14.98 19.11 10.55
N SER A 60 15.24 17.95 11.19
CA SER A 60 14.76 16.63 10.76
C SER A 60 13.62 16.11 11.62
N SER A 61 13.61 16.47 12.90
CA SER A 61 12.59 16.08 13.88
C SER A 61 11.18 16.41 13.39
N ASN A 62 10.27 15.44 13.53
CA ASN A 62 8.88 15.45 13.03
C ASN A 62 8.70 15.59 11.52
N ARG A 63 9.75 15.50 10.71
CA ARG A 63 9.69 15.64 9.24
C ARG A 63 10.09 14.36 8.50
N GLN A 64 10.68 13.42 9.23
CA GLN A 64 11.19 12.16 8.71
C GLN A 64 10.15 11.04 8.60
N CYS A 65 8.84 11.33 8.72
CA CYS A 65 7.78 10.30 8.72
C CYS A 65 7.78 9.42 7.46
N THR A 66 7.93 10.02 6.28
CA THR A 66 8.01 9.30 4.99
C THR A 66 9.24 8.39 4.94
N ALA A 67 10.38 8.88 5.44
CA ALA A 67 11.62 8.11 5.49
C ALA A 67 11.54 6.96 6.51
N ASN A 68 10.95 7.19 7.68
CA ASN A 68 10.66 6.15 8.67
C ASN A 68 9.78 5.04 8.07
N ALA A 69 8.72 5.40 7.34
CA ALA A 69 7.86 4.43 6.67
C ALA A 69 8.61 3.62 5.59
N ALA A 70 9.47 4.27 4.80
CA ALA A 70 10.30 3.58 3.81
C ALA A 70 11.28 2.59 4.47
N VAL A 71 11.92 2.98 5.57
CA VAL A 71 12.80 2.09 6.34
C VAL A 71 12.00 0.96 6.98
N ALA A 72 10.79 1.20 7.47
CA ALA A 72 9.91 0.15 8.01
C ALA A 72 9.63 -0.94 6.98
N LEU A 73 9.30 -0.54 5.75
CA LEU A 73 9.08 -1.47 4.64
C LEU A 73 10.36 -2.26 4.31
N ALA A 74 11.52 -1.58 4.26
CA ALA A 74 12.81 -2.23 4.05
C ALA A 74 13.17 -3.20 5.18
N TYR A 75 12.87 -2.87 6.43
CA TYR A 75 13.08 -3.78 7.56
C TYR A 75 12.20 -5.02 7.45
N ASN A 76 10.95 -4.87 7.01
CA ASN A 76 10.03 -6.00 6.87
C ASN A 76 10.47 -7.00 5.77
N THR A 77 11.37 -6.63 4.85
CA THR A 77 11.94 -7.58 3.88
C THR A 77 13.07 -8.42 4.48
N VAL A 78 13.69 -7.96 5.58
CA VAL A 78 14.80 -8.65 6.27
C VAL A 78 14.33 -9.38 7.52
N PHE A 79 13.46 -8.75 8.31
CA PHE A 79 12.92 -9.26 9.58
C PHE A 79 11.39 -9.18 9.55
N ARG A 80 10.70 -10.27 9.88
CA ARG A 80 9.24 -10.25 9.94
C ARG A 80 8.76 -9.27 11.01
N CYS A 81 7.68 -8.54 10.74
CA CYS A 81 7.02 -7.67 11.73
C CYS A 81 6.70 -8.38 13.06
N SER A 82 6.50 -9.70 13.07
CA SER A 82 6.28 -10.50 14.29
C SER A 82 7.47 -10.50 15.25
N ASP A 83 8.67 -10.27 14.72
CA ASP A 83 9.93 -10.39 15.47
C ASP A 83 10.45 -9.00 15.88
N TRP A 84 9.65 -7.95 15.64
CA TRP A 84 10.03 -6.59 15.96
C TRP A 84 9.97 -6.38 17.47
N SER A 85 11.01 -5.73 17.98
CA SER A 85 11.09 -5.27 19.36
C SER A 85 11.12 -3.75 19.40
N SER A 86 11.00 -3.17 20.60
CA SER A 86 11.23 -1.73 20.80
C SER A 86 12.57 -1.27 20.21
N ARG A 87 13.63 -2.10 20.32
CA ARG A 87 14.94 -1.82 19.75
C ARG A 87 14.92 -1.80 18.21
N THR A 88 14.09 -2.63 17.58
CA THR A 88 13.90 -2.62 16.13
C THR A 88 13.25 -1.32 15.69
N VAL A 89 12.19 -0.89 16.38
CA VAL A 89 11.49 0.38 16.10
C VAL A 89 12.41 1.57 16.32
N ASP A 90 13.17 1.56 17.40
CA ASP A 90 14.18 2.58 17.73
C ASP A 90 15.25 2.70 16.64
N SER A 91 15.77 1.56 16.17
CA SER A 91 16.75 1.52 15.08
C SER A 91 16.16 2.05 13.78
N LEU A 92 14.93 1.64 13.45
CA LEU A 92 14.19 2.12 12.29
C LEU A 92 14.04 3.65 12.30
N LEU A 93 13.72 4.26 13.45
CA LEU A 93 13.64 5.72 13.59
C LEU A 93 15.01 6.39 13.35
N ASP A 94 16.10 5.81 13.86
CA ASP A 94 17.46 6.31 13.64
C ASP A 94 17.89 6.23 12.16
N PHE A 95 17.55 5.13 11.48
CA PHE A 95 17.81 4.97 10.05
C PHE A 95 16.92 5.89 9.20
N GLY A 96 15.66 6.08 9.58
CA GLY A 96 14.75 6.97 8.89
C GLY A 96 15.16 8.44 8.99
N ASP A 97 15.66 8.89 10.15
CA ASP A 97 16.27 10.22 10.28
C ASP A 97 17.49 10.39 9.36
N ARG A 98 18.42 9.42 9.35
CA ARG A 98 19.59 9.42 8.45
C ARG A 98 19.18 9.49 6.99
N LEU A 99 18.18 8.69 6.60
CA LEU A 99 17.66 8.67 5.24
C LEU A 99 17.04 10.03 4.89
N TYR A 100 16.18 10.58 5.74
CA TYR A 100 15.59 11.91 5.53
C TYR A 100 16.66 12.99 5.32
N ARG A 101 17.68 13.06 6.19
CA ARG A 101 18.74 14.07 6.08
C ARG A 101 19.52 13.94 4.78
N LYS A 102 19.80 12.70 4.35
CA LYS A 102 20.47 12.44 3.07
C LYS A 102 19.60 12.88 1.89
N SER A 103 18.34 12.46 1.88
CA SER A 103 17.38 12.80 0.83
C SER A 103 17.11 14.30 0.73
N ASP A 104 16.95 15.00 1.87
CA ASP A 104 16.76 16.45 1.90
C ASP A 104 18.01 17.20 1.41
N SER A 105 19.20 16.72 1.78
CA SER A 105 20.47 17.28 1.28
C SER A 105 20.58 17.14 -0.24
N THR A 106 20.28 15.95 -0.78
CA THR A 106 20.28 15.71 -2.24
C THR A 106 19.22 16.55 -2.95
N ARG A 107 18.02 16.66 -2.40
CA ARG A 107 16.93 17.48 -2.95
C ARG A 107 17.31 18.96 -3.02
N ARG A 108 17.99 19.48 -2.00
CA ARG A 108 18.49 20.86 -2.02
C ARG A 108 19.61 21.04 -3.05
N ALA A 109 20.50 20.06 -3.19
CA ALA A 109 21.58 20.08 -4.17
C ALA A 109 21.08 20.00 -5.63
N SER A 110 19.95 19.33 -5.89
CA SER A 110 19.36 19.23 -7.23
C SER A 110 18.66 20.52 -7.71
N GLY A 111 18.68 21.58 -6.92
CA GLY A 111 18.06 22.86 -7.27
C GLY A 111 16.53 22.87 -7.15
N TYR A 112 15.94 21.89 -6.45
CA TYR A 112 14.50 21.90 -6.17
C TYR A 112 14.14 23.11 -5.31
N THR A 113 13.31 24.00 -5.85
CA THR A 113 12.93 25.29 -5.23
C THR A 113 11.75 25.18 -4.26
N GLY A 114 11.22 23.98 -4.03
CA GLY A 114 10.09 23.80 -3.13
C GLY A 114 10.53 23.98 -1.67
N ASN A 115 9.96 24.98 -1.01
CA ASN A 115 10.25 25.33 0.37
C ASN A 115 9.63 24.37 1.41
N SER A 116 8.92 23.32 0.97
CA SER A 116 8.28 22.37 1.86
C SER A 116 9.34 21.48 2.53
N PRO A 117 9.39 21.41 3.87
CA PRO A 117 10.33 20.56 4.56
C PRO A 117 9.89 19.09 4.58
N TYR A 118 8.73 18.75 4.01
CA TYR A 118 8.23 17.37 3.95
C TYR A 118 8.68 16.70 2.66
N LEU A 119 9.21 15.48 2.79
CA LEU A 119 9.59 14.67 1.65
C LEU A 119 8.38 13.88 1.14
N MET A 120 8.11 14.03 -0.15
CA MET A 120 7.28 13.09 -0.91
C MET A 120 8.04 11.76 -1.03
N VAL A 121 7.31 10.66 -1.26
CA VAL A 121 7.92 9.33 -1.46
C VAL A 121 8.99 9.35 -2.56
N SER A 122 8.74 10.08 -3.66
CA SER A 122 9.71 10.27 -4.74
C SER A 122 11.01 10.93 -4.28
N GLY A 123 10.95 11.86 -3.33
CA GLY A 123 12.11 12.55 -2.78
C GLY A 123 12.94 11.70 -1.82
N VAL A 124 12.37 10.63 -1.23
CA VAL A 124 13.12 9.73 -0.34
C VAL A 124 14.13 8.89 -1.13
N PHE A 125 13.77 8.41 -2.31
CA PHE A 125 14.59 7.48 -3.11
C PHE A 125 15.48 8.16 -4.17
N GLN A 126 15.54 9.50 -4.23
CA GLN A 126 16.35 10.24 -5.22
C GLN A 126 17.87 10.17 -5.00
N ILE A 127 18.36 9.16 -4.29
CA ILE A 127 19.78 8.94 -4.02
C ILE A 127 20.34 8.12 -5.19
N SER A 128 20.85 8.77 -6.23
CA SER A 128 21.70 8.18 -7.27
C SER A 128 23.00 8.95 -7.39
#